data_AF-A0A920KQ17-F1
#
_entry.id   AF-A0A920KQ17-F1
#
_cell.length_a   1.000
_cell.length_b   1.000
_cell.length_c   1.000
_cell.angle_alpha   90.00
_cell.angle_beta   90.00
_cell.angle_gamma   90.00
#
_symmetry.space_group_name_H-M   'P 1'
#
loop_
_entity.id
_entity.type
_entity.pdbx_description
1 polymer ?
#
loop_
_entity_poly.entity_id
_entity_poly.type
_entity_poly.pdbx_seq_one_letter_code
_entity_poly.pdbx_strand_id
1 'polypeptide(L)'
;MGLLTGISPAFASEPLPVLNQSPLAALRALPAQRSAEVEAGLSWSIAGSISNHFTVQESDSESLFLDGQSDVLSVAFRYGFLEDWDVEVTVPWRHHSGGFTDKLITDWHKLFSLPNADRDLYPVDDLHYRLSLPGHQKNSMSLPPALAMYTSQ
;
A
#
# COMPACT_ATOMS: atom_id res chain seq x y z
N MET A 1 43.21 6.19 -19.08
CA MET A 1 42.39 5.13 -19.69
C MET A 1 41.10 5.05 -18.88
N GLY A 2 39.95 5.36 -19.48
CA GLY A 2 38.73 5.76 -18.77
C GLY A 2 37.97 4.62 -18.08
N LEU A 3 37.38 4.94 -16.93
CA LEU A 3 36.41 4.13 -16.22
C LEU A 3 35.06 4.22 -16.96
N LEU A 4 34.67 3.17 -17.66
CA LEU A 4 33.33 3.05 -18.21
C LEU A 4 32.39 2.58 -17.09
N THR A 5 31.73 3.52 -16.41
CA THR A 5 30.53 3.20 -15.64
C THR A 5 29.40 2.94 -16.63
N GLY A 6 29.31 1.69 -17.09
CA GLY A 6 28.13 1.20 -17.79
C GLY A 6 27.02 0.97 -16.77
N ILE A 7 25.94 1.74 -16.86
CA ILE A 7 24.67 1.35 -16.24
C ILE A 7 24.11 0.26 -17.14
N SER A 8 24.51 -0.99 -16.90
CA SER A 8 23.73 -2.11 -17.39
C SER A 8 22.46 -2.14 -16.55
N PRO A 9 21.25 -1.99 -17.12
CA PRO A 9 20.08 -2.47 -16.44
C PRO A 9 20.24 -3.99 -16.38
N ALA A 10 20.80 -4.49 -15.28
CA ALA A 10 20.47 -5.83 -14.86
C ALA A 10 18.96 -5.79 -14.65
N PHE A 11 18.19 -6.31 -15.60
CA PHE A 11 16.89 -6.86 -15.25
C PHE A 11 17.22 -7.95 -14.25
N ALA A 12 17.18 -7.59 -12.97
CA ALA A 12 17.48 -8.50 -11.89
C ALA A 12 16.61 -9.74 -12.07
N SER A 13 17.13 -10.91 -11.72
CA SER A 13 16.35 -12.14 -11.55
C SER A 13 15.35 -12.04 -10.37
N GLU A 14 15.20 -10.83 -9.82
CA GLU A 14 14.33 -10.51 -8.70
C GLU A 14 12.86 -10.68 -9.12
N PRO A 15 12.07 -11.47 -8.37
CA PRO A 15 10.64 -11.56 -8.62
C PRO A 15 9.99 -10.18 -8.45
N LEU A 16 8.93 -9.94 -9.21
CA LEU A 16 8.07 -8.80 -8.96
C LEU A 16 7.49 -8.93 -7.55
N PRO A 17 7.74 -7.98 -6.63
CA PRO A 17 7.29 -8.11 -5.26
C PRO A 17 5.76 -7.95 -5.21
N VAL A 18 5.06 -9.07 -4.97
CA VAL A 18 3.61 -9.09 -4.77
C VAL A 18 3.32 -9.20 -3.28
N LEU A 19 3.00 -8.07 -2.67
CA LEU A 19 2.60 -7.98 -1.27
C LEU A 19 1.13 -7.60 -1.17
N ASN A 20 0.44 -8.12 -0.15
CA ASN A 20 -0.90 -7.66 0.18
C ASN A 20 -0.80 -6.24 0.77
N GLN A 21 -1.25 -5.25 0.01
CA GLN A 21 -1.23 -3.83 0.39
C GLN A 21 -2.47 -3.38 1.16
N SER A 22 -3.35 -4.32 1.55
CA SER A 22 -4.49 -4.01 2.42
C SER A 22 -4.02 -3.28 3.68
N PRO A 23 -4.76 -2.25 4.15
CA PRO A 23 -4.45 -1.54 5.39
C PRO A 23 -4.39 -2.49 6.61
N LEU A 24 -5.10 -3.62 6.57
CA LEU A 24 -5.05 -4.63 7.64
C LEU A 24 -3.82 -5.55 7.53
N ALA A 25 -3.41 -5.91 6.31
CA ALA A 25 -2.25 -6.77 6.08
C ALA A 25 -0.93 -6.09 6.52
N ALA A 26 -0.87 -4.75 6.44
CA ALA A 26 0.27 -3.96 6.89
C ALA A 26 0.64 -4.20 8.37
N LEU A 27 -0.32 -4.61 9.21
CA LEU A 27 -0.09 -4.91 10.63
C LEU A 27 0.79 -6.15 10.88
N ARG A 28 0.97 -7.01 9.88
CA ARG A 28 1.75 -8.26 10.00
C ARG A 28 3.20 -8.14 9.52
N ALA A 29 3.55 -7.07 8.81
CA ALA A 29 4.92 -6.78 8.34
C ALA A 29 5.65 -7.98 7.70
N LEU A 30 4.99 -8.70 6.78
CA LEU A 30 5.63 -9.80 6.06
C LEU A 30 6.64 -9.26 5.02
N PRO A 31 7.83 -9.88 4.90
CA PRO A 31 8.81 -9.48 3.90
C PRO A 31 8.32 -9.80 2.48
N ALA A 32 8.84 -9.06 1.50
CA ALA A 32 8.59 -9.33 0.08
C ALA A 32 9.22 -10.66 -0.37
N GLN A 33 8.68 -11.21 -1.45
CA GLN A 33 9.34 -12.29 -2.16
C GLN A 33 10.67 -11.78 -2.72
N ARG A 34 11.70 -12.62 -2.65
CA ARG A 34 13.02 -12.29 -3.21
C ARG A 34 13.68 -13.50 -3.87
N SER A 35 14.67 -13.26 -4.72
CA SER A 35 15.54 -14.32 -5.23
C SER A 35 16.37 -14.95 -4.10
N ALA A 36 16.55 -16.27 -4.17
CA ALA A 36 17.44 -17.01 -3.30
C ALA A 36 18.91 -16.97 -3.76
N GLU A 37 19.17 -16.56 -5.00
CA GLU A 37 20.53 -16.44 -5.55
C GLU A 37 21.27 -15.32 -4.81
N VAL A 38 22.41 -15.65 -4.19
CA VAL A 38 23.22 -14.70 -3.44
C VAL A 38 24.20 -14.01 -4.38
N GLU A 39 24.08 -12.69 -4.48
CA GLU A 39 25.05 -11.84 -5.16
C GLU A 39 26.09 -11.34 -4.15
N ALA A 40 27.38 -11.55 -4.45
CA ALA A 40 28.45 -11.05 -3.59
C ALA A 40 28.53 -9.51 -3.61
N GLY A 41 28.65 -8.90 -2.44
CA GLY A 41 28.72 -7.45 -2.30
C GLY A 41 27.34 -6.79 -2.17
N LEU A 42 27.27 -5.49 -2.45
CA LEU A 42 26.06 -4.66 -2.26
C LEU A 42 25.24 -4.60 -3.54
N SER A 43 23.95 -4.91 -3.42
CA SER A 43 22.92 -4.63 -4.43
C SER A 43 21.76 -3.85 -3.82
N TRP A 44 20.94 -3.24 -4.68
CA TRP A 44 19.78 -2.46 -4.25
C TRP A 44 18.65 -2.56 -5.27
N SER A 45 17.41 -2.37 -4.81
CA SER A 45 16.23 -2.36 -5.65
C SER A 45 15.21 -1.33 -5.18
N ILE A 46 14.34 -0.91 -6.11
CA ILE A 46 13.23 0.00 -5.84
C ILE A 46 11.95 -0.63 -6.40
N ALA A 47 10.89 -0.63 -5.60
CA ALA A 47 9.58 -1.11 -5.99
C ALA A 47 8.50 -0.10 -5.63
N GLY A 48 7.62 0.21 -6.58
CA GLY A 48 6.45 1.07 -6.38
C GLY A 48 5.17 0.28 -6.57
N SER A 49 4.17 0.51 -5.72
CA SER A 49 2.84 -0.05 -5.87
C SER A 49 1.76 0.96 -5.53
N ILE A 50 0.67 0.93 -6.29
CA ILE A 50 -0.57 1.66 -6.02
C ILE A 50 -1.65 0.59 -5.86
N SER A 51 -2.45 0.69 -4.80
CA SER A 51 -3.52 -0.28 -4.50
C SER A 51 -4.78 0.44 -4.08
N ASN A 52 -5.88 0.17 -4.77
CA ASN A 52 -7.21 0.65 -4.41
C ASN A 52 -7.90 -0.40 -3.51
N HIS A 53 -8.57 0.06 -2.46
CA HIS A 53 -9.29 -0.77 -1.52
C HIS A 53 -10.74 -0.35 -1.50
N PHE A 54 -11.65 -1.28 -1.76
CA PHE A 54 -13.08 -1.08 -1.54
C PHE A 54 -13.69 -2.36 -0.98
N THR A 55 -14.20 -2.31 0.25
CA THR A 55 -14.86 -3.43 0.92
C THR A 55 -15.88 -2.89 1.89
N VAL A 56 -17.13 -3.29 1.71
CA VAL A 56 -18.23 -3.01 2.62
C VAL A 56 -18.81 -4.35 3.07
N GLN A 57 -18.77 -4.63 4.36
CA GLN A 57 -19.42 -5.79 4.97
C GLN A 57 -20.18 -5.35 6.21
N GLU A 58 -21.40 -5.87 6.36
CA GLU A 58 -22.27 -5.57 7.49
C GLU A 58 -23.00 -6.84 7.92
N SER A 59 -23.15 -6.99 9.24
CA SER A 59 -23.93 -8.04 9.91
C SER A 59 -24.61 -7.45 11.14
N ASP A 60 -25.43 -8.24 11.85
CA ASP A 60 -26.21 -7.77 13.01
C ASP A 60 -25.35 -7.15 14.14
N SER A 61 -24.05 -7.46 14.21
CA SER A 61 -23.19 -6.98 15.30
C SER A 61 -21.79 -6.52 14.87
N GLU A 62 -21.40 -6.75 13.61
CA GLU A 62 -20.10 -6.40 13.06
C GLU A 62 -20.24 -5.63 11.75
N SER A 63 -19.39 -4.64 11.54
CA SER A 63 -19.26 -3.98 10.25
C SER A 63 -17.80 -3.66 9.91
N LEU A 64 -17.47 -3.79 8.63
CA LEU A 64 -16.18 -3.44 8.05
C LEU A 64 -16.44 -2.55 6.85
N PHE A 65 -15.85 -1.36 6.87
CA PHE A 65 -15.79 -0.49 5.72
C PHE A 65 -14.33 -0.09 5.47
N LEU A 66 -13.79 -0.51 4.34
CA LEU A 66 -12.46 -0.14 3.87
C LEU A 66 -12.60 0.53 2.50
N ASP A 67 -12.28 1.82 2.44
CA ASP A 67 -12.27 2.63 1.23
C ASP A 67 -11.01 3.50 1.19
N GLY A 68 -10.39 3.60 0.01
CA GLY A 68 -9.25 4.47 -0.27
C GLY A 68 -8.10 3.77 -0.99
N GLN A 69 -7.00 4.50 -1.15
CA GLN A 69 -5.81 4.10 -1.89
C GLN A 69 -4.59 3.99 -0.97
N SER A 70 -3.73 3.01 -1.24
CA SER A 70 -2.41 2.86 -0.64
C SER A 70 -1.33 2.98 -1.71
N ASP A 71 -0.47 3.97 -1.55
CA ASP A 71 0.73 4.14 -2.35
C ASP A 71 1.94 3.71 -1.53
N VAL A 72 2.75 2.79 -2.07
CA VAL A 72 3.94 2.29 -1.39
C VAL A 72 5.14 2.36 -2.31
N LEU A 73 6.19 3.03 -1.83
CA LEU A 73 7.52 3.01 -2.42
C LEU A 73 8.47 2.29 -1.47
N SER A 74 9.15 1.25 -1.94
CA SER A 74 10.10 0.48 -1.16
C SER A 74 11.48 0.57 -1.77
N VAL A 75 12.48 0.78 -0.91
CA VAL A 75 13.90 0.67 -1.29
C VAL A 75 14.51 -0.47 -0.49
N ALA A 76 15.16 -1.42 -1.15
CA ALA A 76 15.86 -2.52 -0.52
C ALA A 76 17.36 -2.42 -0.77
N PHE A 77 18.15 -2.77 0.26
CA PHE A 77 19.59 -2.91 0.19
C PHE A 77 19.95 -4.32 0.63
N ARG A 78 20.69 -5.05 -0.21
CA ARG A 78 21.09 -6.43 0.03
C ARG A 78 22.59 -6.54 -0.01
N TYR A 79 23.17 -7.27 0.93
CA TYR A 79 24.61 -7.48 1.02
C TYR A 79 24.94 -8.96 1.18
N GLY A 80 25.54 -9.55 0.14
CA GLY A 80 26.07 -10.92 0.17
C GLY A 80 27.50 -10.93 0.73
N PHE A 81 27.71 -11.69 1.81
CA PHE A 81 28.98 -11.72 2.54
C PHE A 81 29.63 -13.11 2.62
N LEU A 82 28.92 -14.17 2.20
CA LEU A 82 29.46 -15.52 1.93
C LEU A 82 28.78 -16.09 0.68
N GLU A 83 29.25 -17.22 0.19
CA GLU A 83 28.72 -17.89 -1.01
C GLU A 83 27.20 -18.11 -0.95
N ASP A 84 26.67 -18.48 0.21
CA ASP A 84 25.23 -18.77 0.42
C ASP A 84 24.57 -17.86 1.47
N TRP A 85 25.23 -16.75 1.86
CA TRP A 85 24.68 -15.85 2.88
C TRP A 85 24.60 -14.40 2.41
N ASP A 86 23.42 -13.84 2.62
CA ASP A 86 23.13 -12.43 2.49
C ASP A 86 22.29 -11.89 3.65
N VAL A 87 22.20 -10.58 3.70
CA VAL A 87 21.21 -9.87 4.51
C VAL A 87 20.56 -8.80 3.64
N GLU A 88 19.26 -8.57 3.82
CA GLU A 88 18.53 -7.50 3.16
C GLU A 88 17.82 -6.62 4.18
N VAL A 89 17.86 -5.32 3.94
CA VAL A 89 17.08 -4.31 4.67
C VAL A 89 16.18 -3.58 3.68
N THR A 90 14.87 -3.60 3.94
CA THR A 90 13.87 -2.91 3.12
C THR A 90 13.25 -1.76 3.91
N VAL A 91 13.17 -0.59 3.29
CA VAL A 91 12.50 0.60 3.85
C VAL A 91 11.30 0.94 2.97
N PRO A 92 10.06 0.73 3.46
CA PRO A 92 8.85 1.13 2.77
C PRO A 92 8.34 2.50 3.24
N TRP A 93 8.10 3.41 2.29
CA TRP A 93 7.30 4.61 2.47
C TRP A 93 5.87 4.34 2.03
N ARG A 94 4.93 4.39 2.98
CA ARG A 94 3.51 4.13 2.75
C ARG A 94 2.69 5.38 2.97
N HIS A 95 1.79 5.67 2.04
CA HIS A 95 0.81 6.73 2.14
C HIS A 95 -0.59 6.17 1.92
N HIS A 96 -1.53 6.57 2.76
CA HIS A 96 -2.95 6.26 2.63
C HIS A 96 -3.71 7.55 2.34
N SER A 97 -4.56 7.51 1.31
CA SER A 97 -5.41 8.64 0.93
C SER A 97 -6.69 8.15 0.30
N GLY A 98 -7.61 9.04 -0.06
CA GLY A 98 -8.74 8.66 -0.90
C GLY A 98 -8.32 8.27 -2.31
N GLY A 99 -7.17 8.79 -2.76
CA GLY A 99 -6.55 8.41 -4.02
C GLY A 99 -7.09 9.18 -5.21
N PHE A 100 -6.96 8.56 -6.38
CA PHE A 100 -7.45 9.08 -7.66
C PHE A 100 -7.90 7.95 -8.60
N THR A 101 -7.79 6.70 -8.16
CA THR A 101 -8.05 5.52 -9.00
C THR A 101 -9.53 5.20 -9.12
N ASP A 102 -10.39 5.78 -8.28
CA ASP A 102 -11.79 5.38 -8.19
C ASP A 102 -12.54 5.61 -9.47
N LYS A 103 -12.37 6.80 -10.06
CA LYS A 103 -12.99 7.14 -11.33
C LYS A 103 -12.49 6.23 -12.46
N LEU A 104 -11.18 5.96 -12.51
CA LEU A 104 -10.60 5.07 -13.52
C LEU A 104 -11.19 3.66 -13.44
N ILE A 105 -11.32 3.11 -12.22
CA ILE A 105 -11.90 1.79 -11.98
C ILE A 105 -13.38 1.80 -12.38
N THR A 106 -14.15 2.76 -11.88
CA THR A 106 -15.59 2.88 -12.19
C THR A 106 -15.85 3.05 -13.69
N ASP A 107 -15.04 3.85 -14.40
CA ASP A 107 -15.14 4.02 -15.85
C ASP A 107 -14.79 2.74 -16.61
N TRP A 108 -13.79 1.99 -16.15
CA TRP A 108 -13.45 0.68 -16.72
C TRP A 108 -14.63 -0.31 -16.58
N HIS A 109 -15.24 -0.40 -15.39
CA HIS A 109 -16.43 -1.24 -15.19
C HIS A 109 -17.58 -0.81 -16.11
N LYS A 110 -17.83 0.49 -16.26
CA LYS A 110 -18.86 1.03 -17.17
C LYS A 110 -18.56 0.69 -18.64
N LEU A 111 -17.31 0.87 -19.08
CA LEU A 111 -16.88 0.58 -20.45
C LEU A 111 -17.14 -0.88 -20.83
N PHE A 112 -16.87 -1.80 -19.91
CA PHE A 112 -17.06 -3.24 -20.13
C PHE A 112 -18.42 -3.77 -19.64
N SER A 113 -19.32 -2.90 -19.17
CA SER A 113 -20.62 -3.27 -18.60
C SER A 113 -20.53 -4.31 -17.46
N LEU A 114 -19.50 -4.19 -16.63
CA LEU A 114 -19.23 -5.08 -15.50
C LEU A 114 -19.82 -4.52 -14.21
N PRO A 115 -20.25 -5.37 -13.25
CA PRO A 115 -20.65 -4.92 -11.92
C PRO A 115 -19.49 -4.22 -11.19
N ASN A 116 -19.76 -3.10 -10.52
CA ASN A 116 -18.77 -2.29 -9.80
C ASN A 116 -18.96 -2.35 -8.27
N ALA A 117 -19.45 -3.48 -7.74
CA ALA A 117 -19.67 -3.70 -6.30
C ALA A 117 -20.41 -2.56 -5.58
N ASP A 118 -21.41 -1.96 -6.22
CA ASP A 118 -22.19 -0.81 -5.72
C ASP A 118 -21.36 0.43 -5.33
N ARG A 119 -20.12 0.56 -5.82
CA ARG A 119 -19.24 1.70 -5.55
C ARG A 119 -19.82 3.05 -5.95
N ASP A 120 -20.73 3.08 -6.94
CA ASP A 120 -21.44 4.31 -7.34
C ASP A 120 -22.34 4.89 -6.22
N LEU A 121 -22.58 4.16 -5.12
CA LEU A 121 -23.33 4.63 -3.94
C LEU A 121 -22.46 5.34 -2.90
N TYR A 122 -21.13 5.34 -3.06
CA TYR A 122 -20.17 5.86 -2.10
C TYR A 122 -19.44 7.08 -2.65
N PRO A 123 -18.88 7.96 -1.79
CA PRO A 123 -18.02 9.05 -2.22
C PRO A 123 -16.84 8.56 -3.07
N VAL A 124 -16.40 9.38 -4.01
CA VAL A 124 -15.26 9.09 -4.89
C VAL A 124 -14.00 9.72 -4.31
N ASP A 125 -12.88 8.98 -4.39
CA ASP A 125 -11.57 9.42 -3.92
C ASP A 125 -11.58 9.77 -2.43
N ASP A 126 -12.23 8.93 -1.61
CA ASP A 126 -12.42 9.12 -0.17
C ASP A 126 -11.63 8.10 0.66
N LEU A 127 -11.20 8.50 1.87
CA LEU A 127 -10.44 7.63 2.77
C LEU A 127 -11.29 7.25 3.99
N HIS A 128 -11.83 6.03 3.98
CA HIS A 128 -12.64 5.52 5.07
C HIS A 128 -12.20 4.12 5.52
N TYR A 129 -11.53 4.04 6.67
CA TYR A 129 -11.23 2.76 7.34
C TYR A 129 -11.97 2.67 8.67
N ARG A 130 -13.00 1.81 8.72
CA ARG A 130 -13.83 1.58 9.89
C ARG A 130 -14.02 0.08 10.13
N LEU A 131 -13.78 -0.33 11.37
CA LEU A 131 -14.10 -1.66 11.87
C LEU A 131 -14.93 -1.49 13.15
N SER A 132 -16.10 -2.10 13.19
CA SER A 132 -16.96 -2.19 14.36
C SER A 132 -17.12 -3.65 14.74
N LEU A 133 -16.80 -3.98 15.99
CA LEU A 133 -16.90 -5.33 16.55
C LEU A 133 -17.76 -5.33 17.83
N PRO A 134 -18.44 -6.44 18.15
CA PRO A 134 -19.17 -6.58 19.40
C PRO A 134 -18.27 -6.28 20.60
N GLY A 135 -18.79 -5.48 21.54
CA GLY A 135 -18.08 -5.13 22.76
C GLY A 135 -16.93 -4.12 22.61
N HIS A 136 -16.61 -3.67 21.39
CA HIS A 136 -15.61 -2.62 21.14
C HIS A 136 -16.30 -1.34 20.63
N GLN A 137 -17.08 -0.69 21.48
CA GLN A 137 -17.49 0.69 21.20
C GLN A 137 -16.32 1.63 21.47
N LYS A 138 -15.70 2.11 20.38
CA LYS A 138 -14.79 3.25 20.46
C LYS A 138 -15.66 4.50 20.67
N ASN A 139 -15.70 5.02 21.89
CA ASN A 139 -16.24 6.36 22.14
C ASN A 139 -15.47 7.32 21.23
N SER A 140 -16.09 7.79 20.15
CA SER A 140 -15.54 8.86 19.34
C SER A 140 -15.52 10.10 20.23
N MET A 141 -14.37 10.40 20.81
CA MET A 141 -14.15 11.71 21.41
C MET A 141 -14.10 12.70 20.25
N SER A 142 -15.24 13.32 19.95
CA SER A 142 -15.26 14.51 19.11
C SER A 142 -14.44 15.58 19.80
N LEU A 143 -13.51 16.21 19.07
CA LEU A 143 -12.91 17.44 19.54
C LEU A 143 -14.06 18.46 19.73
N PRO A 144 -14.21 19.07 20.91
CA PRO A 144 -15.20 20.12 21.07
C PRO A 144 -14.88 21.27 20.09
N PRO A 145 -15.90 22.00 19.61
CA PRO A 145 -15.76 23.04 18.57
C PRO A 145 -14.90 24.26 18.93
N ALA A 146 -14.11 24.22 20.02
CA ALA A 146 -13.41 25.37 20.57
C ALA A 146 -12.02 25.67 19.96
N LEU A 147 -11.61 25.03 18.86
CA LEU A 147 -10.32 25.31 18.21
C LEU A 147 -10.41 25.62 16.70
N ALA A 148 -11.60 25.82 16.13
CA ALA A 148 -11.77 26.21 14.72
C ALA A 148 -11.58 27.73 14.45
N MET A 149 -11.01 28.49 15.39
CA MET A 149 -10.83 29.94 15.25
C MET A 149 -9.43 30.36 15.66
N TYR A 150 -8.42 30.08 14.82
CA TYR A 150 -7.32 31.01 14.54
C TYR A 150 -6.37 30.47 13.46
N THR A 151 -6.68 30.70 12.18
CA THR A 151 -5.65 30.96 11.15
C THR A 151 -6.28 31.73 10.00
N SER A 152 -6.49 33.04 10.19
CA SER A 152 -6.30 33.99 9.10
C SER A 152 -5.29 35.01 9.62
N GLN A 153 -4.12 35.05 8.99
CA GLN A 153 -3.31 36.24 8.66
C GLN A 153 -2.23 35.78 7.68
#